data_AF-A0A7L7T2N9-F1
#
_entry.id   AF-A0A7L7T2N9-F1
#
_cell.length_a   1.000
_cell.length_b   1.000
_cell.length_c   1.000
_cell.angle_alpha   90.00
_cell.angle_beta   90.00
_cell.angle_gamma   90.00
#
_symmetry.space_group_name_H-M   'P 1'
#
loop_
_entity.id
_entity.type
_entity.pdbx_description
1 polymer ?
#
loop_
_entity_poly.entity_id
_entity_poly.type
_entity_poly.pdbx_seq_one_letter_code
_entity_poly.pdbx_strand_id
1 'polypeptide(L)'
;MYTSRADLGLERSGAGSLRCPVLLVVGDNAPHEDAVVECNAKLDPTQTSFLKMADGGGQPQIAQPSRLTEALKYFLQGMGYMAASAMTRLSRSRTGSVTVGEGERGRSR
;
A
#
# COMPACT_ATOMS: atom_id res chain seq x y z
N MET A 1 -0.67 13.46 28.27
CA MET A 1 0.03 14.45 27.43
C MET A 1 0.79 13.67 26.36
N TYR A 2 0.60 13.97 25.06
CA TYR A 2 1.27 13.21 23.97
C TYR A 2 2.80 13.32 24.04
N THR A 3 3.30 14.45 24.50
CA THR A 3 4.74 14.75 24.66
C THR A 3 5.43 13.92 25.74
N SER A 4 4.68 13.28 26.64
CA SER A 4 5.21 12.49 27.76
C SER A 4 5.00 10.98 27.58
N ARG A 5 4.69 10.53 26.36
CA ARG A 5 4.37 9.12 26.10
C ARG A 5 5.60 8.22 26.31
N ALA A 6 5.39 7.05 26.89
CA ALA A 6 6.39 5.99 26.96
C ALA A 6 6.57 5.33 25.57
N ASP A 7 7.68 4.60 25.40
CA ASP A 7 7.92 3.80 24.20
C ASP A 7 6.86 2.70 24.06
N LEU A 8 6.53 2.35 22.81
CA LEU A 8 5.53 1.31 22.53
C LEU A 8 6.05 -0.11 22.82
N GLY A 9 7.36 -0.29 23.02
CA GLY A 9 7.97 -1.59 23.29
C GLY A 9 7.85 -2.55 22.10
N LEU A 10 7.76 -2.00 20.88
CA LEU A 10 7.58 -2.81 19.68
C LEU A 10 8.86 -3.57 19.35
N GLU A 11 8.72 -4.88 19.25
CA GLU A 11 9.77 -5.78 18.79
C GLU A 11 9.37 -6.40 17.46
N ARG A 12 10.36 -6.61 16.59
CA ARG A 12 10.13 -7.10 15.22
C ARG A 12 9.41 -8.45 15.17
N SER A 13 9.63 -9.29 16.17
CA SER A 13 8.97 -10.58 16.32
C SER A 13 8.79 -10.93 17.79
N GLY A 14 7.89 -11.87 18.09
CA GLY A 14 7.62 -12.32 19.45
C GLY A 14 6.46 -11.59 20.11
N ALA A 15 6.46 -11.55 21.45
CA ALA A 15 5.34 -11.04 22.23
C ALA A 15 5.15 -9.53 22.14
N GLY A 16 6.22 -8.77 21.81
CA GLY A 16 6.19 -7.32 21.65
C GLY A 16 5.74 -6.84 20.27
N SER A 17 5.47 -7.73 19.31
CA SER A 17 4.98 -7.36 17.97
C SER A 17 3.45 -7.28 17.91
N LEU A 18 2.94 -6.50 16.96
CA LEU A 18 1.50 -6.43 16.68
C LEU A 18 1.03 -7.72 16.02
N ARG A 19 -0.04 -8.33 16.57
CA ARG A 19 -0.61 -9.61 16.08
C ARG A 19 -1.68 -9.45 15.01
N CYS A 20 -1.68 -8.32 14.31
CA CYS A 20 -2.64 -8.01 13.26
C CYS A 20 -1.93 -7.47 12.03
N PRO A 21 -2.55 -7.56 10.83
CA PRO A 21 -2.08 -6.84 9.67
C PRO A 21 -2.05 -5.33 9.96
N VAL A 22 -0.98 -4.65 9.55
CA VAL A 22 -0.78 -3.21 9.75
C VAL A 22 -0.49 -2.55 8.41
N LEU A 23 -1.17 -1.44 8.12
CA LEU A 23 -0.82 -0.52 7.04
C LEU A 23 -0.23 0.76 7.65
N LEU A 24 1.10 0.90 7.59
CA LEU A 24 1.78 2.14 7.95
C LEU A 24 1.76 3.10 6.77
N VAL A 25 1.24 4.31 6.97
CA VAL A 25 1.14 5.34 5.93
C VAL A 25 1.89 6.59 6.36
N VAL A 26 2.69 7.14 5.45
CA VAL A 26 3.34 8.43 5.64
C VAL A 26 3.36 9.22 4.35
N GLY A 27 3.17 10.54 4.42
CA GLY A 27 3.36 11.41 3.27
C GLY A 27 4.84 11.72 3.05
N ASP A 28 5.25 11.92 1.80
CA ASP A 28 6.59 12.39 1.48
C ASP A 28 6.82 13.80 2.04
N ASN A 29 8.01 14.04 2.61
CA ASN A 29 8.36 15.28 3.33
C ASN A 29 7.52 15.55 4.58
N ALA A 30 6.91 14.53 5.18
CA ALA A 30 6.22 14.67 6.47
C ALA A 30 7.25 14.88 7.60
N PRO A 31 6.97 15.74 8.60
CA PRO A 31 7.87 15.95 9.74
C PRO A 31 8.06 14.72 10.63
N HIS A 32 7.27 13.67 10.40
CA HIS A 32 7.29 12.41 11.13
C HIS A 32 7.73 11.22 10.26
N GLU A 33 8.30 11.47 9.08
CA GLU A 33 8.76 10.43 8.15
C GLU A 33 9.72 9.44 8.83
N ASP A 34 10.78 9.94 9.44
CA ASP A 34 11.80 9.12 10.11
C ASP A 34 11.20 8.24 11.21
N ALA A 35 10.27 8.79 11.99
CA ALA A 35 9.61 8.04 13.07
C ALA A 35 8.73 6.90 12.56
N VAL A 36 8.07 7.08 11.40
CA VAL A 36 7.26 6.00 10.78
C VAL A 36 8.16 4.94 10.15
N VAL A 37 9.29 5.33 9.56
CA VAL A 37 10.31 4.40 9.04
C VAL A 37 10.92 3.57 10.18
N GLU A 38 11.23 4.19 11.32
CA GLU A 38 11.71 3.49 12.51
C GLU A 38 10.66 2.52 13.06
N CYS A 39 9.38 2.94 13.11
CA CYS A 39 8.28 2.08 13.50
C CYS A 39 8.18 0.85 12.58
N ASN A 40 8.27 1.04 11.26
CA ASN A 40 8.26 -0.05 10.29
C ASN A 40 9.41 -1.06 10.51
N ALA A 41 10.60 -0.57 10.89
CA ALA A 41 11.74 -1.44 11.18
C ALA A 41 11.53 -2.32 12.43
N LYS A 42 10.70 -1.85 13.37
CA LYS A 42 10.34 -2.55 14.62
C LYS A 42 9.13 -3.48 14.47
N LEU A 43 8.44 -3.51 13.33
CA LEU A 43 7.28 -4.37 13.11
C LEU A 43 7.60 -5.62 12.29
N ASP A 44 6.76 -6.65 12.43
CA ASP A 44 6.89 -7.88 11.64
C ASP A 44 6.64 -7.58 10.15
N PRO A 45 7.63 -7.83 9.27
CA PRO A 45 7.50 -7.56 7.83
C PRO A 45 6.47 -8.45 7.13
N THR A 46 6.03 -9.57 7.74
CA THR A 46 5.02 -10.46 7.16
C THR A 46 3.59 -9.97 7.40
N GLN A 47 3.40 -9.10 8.40
CA GLN A 47 2.10 -8.53 8.76
C GLN A 47 2.00 -7.02 8.42
N THR A 48 3.12 -6.37 8.13
CA THR A 48 3.18 -4.92 7.95
C THR A 48 3.38 -4.53 6.49
N SER A 49 2.50 -3.67 5.98
CA SER A 49 2.65 -2.99 4.70
C SER A 49 3.00 -1.53 4.94
N PHE A 50 4.02 -1.03 4.23
CA PHE A 50 4.48 0.36 4.33
C PHE A 50 4.12 1.13 3.06
N LEU A 51 3.43 2.25 3.21
CA LEU A 51 2.99 3.12 2.12
C LEU A 51 3.54 4.53 2.33
N LYS A 52 4.54 4.90 1.51
CA LYS A 52 4.99 6.28 1.37
C LYS A 52 4.20 6.96 0.24
N MET A 53 3.40 7.95 0.57
CA MET A 53 2.55 8.69 -0.36
C MET A 53 3.28 9.91 -0.93
N ALA A 54 3.62 9.86 -2.22
CA ALA A 54 4.18 11.01 -2.94
C ALA A 54 3.22 12.21 -2.87
N ASP A 55 3.76 13.42 -2.62
CA ASP A 55 2.98 14.66 -2.45
C ASP A 55 1.94 14.61 -1.32
N GLY A 56 2.13 13.72 -0.32
CA GLY A 56 1.23 13.58 0.83
C GLY A 56 1.46 14.59 1.95
N GLY A 57 2.68 15.15 2.04
CA GLY A 57 3.07 16.10 3.09
C GLY A 57 2.78 15.57 4.50
N GLY A 58 2.51 16.47 5.45
CA GLY A 58 2.23 16.09 6.84
C GLY A 58 0.84 15.45 7.09
N GLN A 59 -0.08 15.49 6.12
CA GLN A 59 -1.47 15.04 6.30
C GLN A 59 -1.99 14.36 5.02
N PRO A 60 -1.56 13.13 4.71
CA PRO A 60 -1.95 12.41 3.50
C PRO A 60 -3.46 12.22 3.35
N GLN A 61 -4.20 12.14 4.46
CA GLN A 61 -5.65 12.04 4.47
C GLN A 61 -6.38 13.30 3.98
N ILE A 62 -5.74 14.48 4.08
CA ILE A 62 -6.27 15.75 3.59
C ILE A 62 -5.74 16.03 2.19
N ALA A 63 -4.44 15.82 1.98
CA ALA A 63 -3.78 16.11 0.70
C ALA A 63 -4.21 15.13 -0.41
N GLN A 64 -4.36 13.85 -0.08
CA GLN A 64 -4.60 12.79 -1.06
C GLN A 64 -5.65 11.76 -0.59
N PRO A 65 -6.87 12.19 -0.25
CA PRO A 65 -7.92 11.29 0.27
C PRO A 65 -8.24 10.14 -0.69
N SER A 66 -8.25 10.39 -2.01
CA SER A 66 -8.57 9.37 -3.02
C SER A 66 -7.52 8.26 -3.07
N ARG A 67 -6.24 8.60 -3.04
CA ARG A 67 -5.13 7.63 -3.06
C ARG A 67 -5.07 6.84 -1.75
N LEU A 68 -5.27 7.52 -0.62
CA LEU A 68 -5.34 6.86 0.69
C LEU A 68 -6.53 5.89 0.76
N THR A 69 -7.69 6.29 0.24
CA THR A 69 -8.89 5.43 0.19
C THR A 69 -8.66 4.19 -0.67
N GLU A 70 -7.98 4.34 -1.81
CA GLU A 70 -7.65 3.22 -2.67
C GLU A 70 -6.66 2.25 -1.99
N ALA A 71 -5.63 2.77 -1.32
CA ALA A 71 -4.73 1.94 -0.53
C ALA A 71 -5.44 1.19 0.60
N LEU A 72 -6.34 1.87 1.32
CA LEU A 72 -7.16 1.24 2.36
C LEU A 72 -8.05 0.13 1.79
N LYS A 73 -8.67 0.36 0.63
CA LYS A 73 -9.45 -0.67 -0.07
C LYS A 73 -8.60 -1.90 -0.38
N TYR A 74 -7.39 -1.72 -0.94
CA TYR A 74 -6.50 -2.85 -1.23
C TYR A 74 -6.03 -3.59 0.03
N PHE A 75 -5.77 -2.86 1.12
CA PHE A 75 -5.42 -3.46 2.41
C PHE A 75 -6.55 -4.33 2.97
N LEU A 76 -7.79 -3.82 2.95
CA LEU A 76 -8.97 -4.58 3.38
C LEU A 76 -9.24 -5.80 2.49
N GLN A 77 -9.05 -5.67 1.18
CA GLN A 77 -9.10 -6.80 0.25
C GLN A 77 -8.06 -7.87 0.57
N GLY A 78 -6.84 -7.48 0.92
CA GLY A 78 -5.78 -8.40 1.35
C GLY A 78 -6.15 -9.20 2.61
N MET A 79 -6.99 -8.64 3.48
CA MET A 79 -7.53 -9.32 4.66
C MET A 79 -8.77 -10.20 4.36
N GLY A 80 -9.23 -10.25 3.10
CA GLY A 80 -10.43 -10.99 2.70
C GLY A 80 -11.74 -10.22 2.86
N TYR A 81 -11.70 -8.94 3.23
CA TYR A 81 -12.89 -8.08 3.26
C TYR A 81 -13.18 -7.50 1.86
N MET A 82 -14.40 -7.02 1.63
CA MET A 82 -14.80 -6.34 0.39
C MET A 82 -14.57 -7.16 -0.91
N ALA A 83 -14.80 -8.48 -0.89
CA ALA A 83 -14.60 -9.39 -2.03
C ALA A 83 -15.33 -8.98 -3.34
N ALA A 84 -16.38 -8.16 -3.27
CA ALA A 84 -17.15 -7.68 -4.41
C ALA A 84 -16.72 -6.29 -4.93
N SER A 85 -15.72 -5.64 -4.33
CA SER A 85 -15.26 -4.33 -4.78
C SER A 85 -14.43 -4.46 -6.05
N ALA A 86 -15.05 -4.16 -7.19
CA ALA A 86 -14.40 -4.19 -8.50
C ALA A 86 -13.08 -3.42 -8.46
N MET A 87 -12.02 -4.03 -8.99
CA MET A 87 -10.72 -3.36 -9.16
C MET A 87 -10.96 -2.08 -9.97
N THR A 88 -10.80 -0.91 -9.34
CA THR A 88 -10.92 0.39 -10.01
C THR A 88 -9.79 0.50 -11.01
N ARG A 89 -10.05 0.05 -12.24
CA ARG A 89 -9.30 0.25 -13.49
C ARG A 89 -7.82 -0.14 -13.57
N LEU A 90 -7.05 -0.30 -12.49
CA LEU A 90 -5.62 -0.61 -12.58
C LEU A 90 -5.36 -2.03 -13.11
N SER A 91 -6.20 -3.00 -12.76
CA SER A 91 -6.06 -4.40 -13.21
C SER A 91 -6.49 -4.65 -14.66
N ARG A 92 -6.90 -3.61 -15.39
CA ARG A 92 -7.23 -3.72 -16.83
C ARG A 92 -6.13 -3.19 -17.74
N SER A 93 -4.96 -2.83 -17.22
CA SER A 93 -3.78 -2.64 -18.07
C SER A 93 -3.05 -3.97 -18.24
N ARG A 94 -3.66 -4.92 -18.97
CA ARG A 94 -2.89 -5.98 -19.63
C ARG A 94 -2.32 -5.32 -20.88
N THR A 95 -1.02 -5.05 -20.88
CA THR A 95 -0.26 -4.82 -22.12
C THR A 95 -0.49 -6.03 -23.03
N GLY A 96 -1.44 -5.90 -23.97
CA GLY A 96 -1.53 -6.80 -25.11
C GLY A 96 -0.30 -6.53 -25.97
N SER A 97 0.72 -7.37 -25.85
CA SER A 97 1.80 -7.42 -26.82
C SER A 97 1.17 -7.73 -28.18
N VAL A 98 1.10 -6.72 -29.05
CA VAL A 98 0.84 -6.91 -30.48
C VAL A 98 2.11 -7.50 -31.07
N THR A 99 2.16 -8.82 -31.19
CA THR A 99 3.12 -9.49 -32.06
C THR A 99 2.71 -9.19 -33.50
N VAL A 100 3.41 -8.25 -34.14
CA VAL A 100 3.33 -8.05 -35.60
C VAL A 100 4.00 -9.25 -36.24
N GLY A 101 3.20 -10.27 -36.56
CA GLY A 101 3.62 -11.40 -37.37
C GLY A 101 3.45 -11.05 -38.84
N GLU A 102 4.54 -10.70 -39.50
CA GLU A 102 4.65 -10.80 -40.96
C GLU A 102 4.46 -12.26 -41.39
N GLY A 103 3.73 -12.50 -42.49
CA GLY A 103 3.84 -13.76 -43.23
C GLY A 103 2.52 -14.40 -43.71
N GLU A 104 2.19 -14.06 -44.96
CA GLU A 104 1.77 -15.00 -46.01
C GLU A 104 0.40 -15.73 -46.01
N ARG A 105 -0.22 -15.60 -47.19
CA ARG A 105 -1.08 -16.54 -47.95
C ARG A 105 -2.58 -16.56 -47.65
N GLY A 106 -3.32 -16.17 -48.69
CA GLY A 106 -4.77 -16.09 -48.68
C GLY A 106 -5.50 -17.39 -49.00
N ARG A 107 -6.83 -17.27 -49.12
CA ARG A 107 -7.67 -18.00 -50.07
C ARG A 107 -9.11 -17.50 -49.98
N SER A 108 -9.70 -17.38 -51.15
CA SER A 108 -11.05 -16.93 -51.48
C SER A 108 -12.15 -17.77 -50.83
N ARG A 109 -13.24 -17.12 -50.42
CA ARG A 109 -14.58 -17.27 -51.02
C ARG A 109 -15.50 -16.16 -50.54
#